data_AF-A0ABD5DGX1-F1
#
_entry.id   AF-A0ABD5DGX1-F1
#
_cell.length_a   1.000
_cell.length_b   1.000
_cell.length_c   1.000
_cell.angle_alpha   90.00
_cell.angle_beta   90.00
_cell.angle_gamma   90.00
#
_symmetry.space_group_name_H-M   'P 1'
#
loop_
_entity.id
_entity.type
_entity.pdbx_description
1 polymer ?
#
loop_
_entity_poly.entity_id
_entity_poly.type
_entity_poly.pdbx_seq_one_letter_code
_entity_poly.pdbx_strand_id
1 'polypeptide(L)'
;GQTISWLRNTGRPLNDENKPWFAAVNLVNPHDVMFIDTDEHGEQVQWKGPMDKENHTLLPTQPPHNQIYQQSWPDYPLPANRHQPLDEPGRPAAHK
;
A
#
# COMPACT_ATOMS: atom_id res chain seq x y z
N GLY A 1 4.64 -12.88 -11.91
CA GLY A 1 4.41 -13.95 -12.91
C GLY A 1 4.87 -13.55 -14.31
N GLN A 2 4.27 -12.49 -14.87
CA GLN A 2 4.51 -12.03 -16.25
C GLN A 2 5.99 -11.71 -16.56
N THR A 3 6.68 -10.98 -15.69
CA THR A 3 8.11 -10.66 -15.89
C THR A 3 9.00 -11.90 -15.93
N ILE A 4 8.74 -12.92 -15.10
CA ILE A 4 9.53 -14.16 -15.10
C ILE A 4 9.29 -14.95 -16.40
N SER A 5 8.04 -15.00 -16.88
CA SER A 5 7.72 -15.60 -18.17
C SER A 5 8.43 -14.89 -19.31
N TRP A 6 8.41 -13.56 -19.32
CA TRP A 6 9.09 -12.73 -20.32
C TRP A 6 10.61 -12.93 -20.33
N LEU A 7 11.24 -12.99 -19.15
CA LEU A 7 12.68 -13.26 -19.05
C LEU A 7 13.05 -14.63 -19.65
N ARG A 8 12.22 -15.65 -19.42
CA ARG A 8 12.47 -17.00 -19.96
C ARG A 8 12.27 -17.08 -21.47
N ASN A 9 11.23 -16.43 -21.98
CA ASN A 9 10.81 -16.58 -23.38
C ASN A 9 11.37 -15.51 -24.32
N THR A 10 11.89 -14.40 -23.79
CA THR A 10 12.36 -13.26 -24.60
C THR A 10 13.74 -12.78 -24.17
N GLY A 11 13.95 -12.52 -22.86
CA GLY A 11 15.24 -12.03 -22.37
C GLY A 11 16.39 -13.02 -22.59
N ARG A 12 16.14 -14.32 -22.33
CA ARG A 12 17.15 -15.37 -22.52
C ARG A 12 17.53 -15.59 -24.00
N PRO A 13 16.58 -15.73 -24.95
CA PRO A 13 16.92 -15.77 -26.37
C PRO A 13 17.72 -14.55 -26.86
N LEU A 14 17.38 -13.33 -26.42
CA LEU A 14 18.14 -12.13 -26.79
C LEU A 14 19.59 -12.17 -26.28
N ASN A 15 19.83 -12.69 -25.08
CA ASN A 15 21.18 -12.92 -24.56
C ASN A 15 21.93 -13.99 -25.37
N ASP A 16 21.28 -15.09 -25.72
CA ASP A 16 21.89 -16.17 -26.52
C ASP A 16 22.33 -15.65 -27.91
N GLU A 17 21.61 -14.65 -28.44
CA GLU A 17 21.93 -13.94 -29.69
C GLU A 17 22.91 -12.76 -29.50
N ASN A 18 23.47 -12.54 -28.31
CA ASN A 18 24.30 -11.37 -27.96
C ASN A 18 23.65 -10.00 -28.26
N LYS A 19 22.33 -9.92 -28.18
CA LYS A 19 21.58 -8.68 -28.39
C LYS A 19 21.39 -7.96 -27.05
N PRO A 20 21.81 -6.69 -26.93
CA PRO A 20 21.55 -5.92 -25.72
C PRO A 20 20.05 -5.66 -25.58
N TRP A 21 19.55 -5.76 -24.35
CA TRP A 21 18.17 -5.44 -24.02
C TRP A 21 18.08 -4.72 -22.69
N PHE A 22 16.98 -4.00 -22.51
CA PHE A 22 16.65 -3.30 -21.28
C PHE A 22 15.19 -3.60 -20.93
N ALA A 23 14.93 -3.90 -19.66
CA ALA A 23 13.57 -4.10 -19.15
C ALA A 23 13.34 -3.19 -17.96
N ALA A 24 12.24 -2.45 -17.99
CA ALA A 24 11.71 -1.73 -16.84
C ALA A 24 10.52 -2.51 -16.26
N VAL A 25 10.56 -2.79 -14.97
CA VAL A 25 9.46 -3.45 -14.25
C VAL A 25 8.84 -2.42 -13.32
N ASN A 26 7.68 -1.90 -13.72
CA ASN A 26 6.92 -1.00 -12.88
C ASN A 26 6.07 -1.83 -11.93
N LEU A 27 6.49 -1.89 -10.67
CA LEU A 27 5.73 -2.52 -9.60
C LEU A 27 4.74 -1.49 -9.07
N VAL A 28 3.47 -1.65 -9.41
CA VAL A 28 2.37 -0.97 -8.71
C VAL A 28 2.08 -1.80 -7.46
N ASN A 29 2.97 -1.75 -6.46
CA ASN A 29 2.62 -2.28 -5.13
C ASN A 29 1.53 -1.39 -4.53
N PRO A 30 0.58 -1.97 -3.77
CA PRO A 30 -0.84 -1.69 -3.91
C PRO A 30 -1.11 -0.20 -3.77
N HIS A 31 -1.51 0.41 -4.89
CA HIS A 31 -2.07 1.77 -4.88
C HIS A 31 -3.43 1.84 -4.15
N ASP A 32 -3.94 0.70 -3.67
CA ASP A 32 -5.25 0.55 -3.04
C ASP A 32 -5.15 0.21 -1.54
N VAL A 33 -4.24 0.84 -0.79
CA VAL A 33 -4.46 1.02 0.67
C VAL A 33 -5.79 1.79 0.92
N MET A 34 -6.38 2.34 -0.14
CA MET A 34 -7.67 3.03 -0.17
C MET A 34 -8.85 2.24 0.44
N PHE A 35 -8.74 0.92 0.67
CA PHE A 35 -9.82 0.12 1.24
C PHE A 35 -9.32 -0.91 2.27
N ILE A 36 -8.44 -0.52 3.18
CA ILE A 36 -8.16 -1.33 4.39
C ILE A 36 -9.10 -0.89 5.51
N ASP A 37 -9.82 -1.86 6.07
CA ASP A 37 -10.53 -1.67 7.33
C ASP A 37 -9.50 -1.75 8.47
N THR A 38 -9.29 -0.62 9.14
CA THR A 38 -8.39 -0.54 10.31
C THR A 38 -9.15 -0.60 11.64
N ASP A 39 -10.47 -0.78 11.61
CA ASP A 39 -11.25 -0.89 12.83
C ASP A 39 -10.89 -2.20 13.54
N GLU A 40 -10.84 -2.14 14.89
CA GLU A 40 -10.71 -3.35 15.69
C GLU A 40 -11.92 -4.26 15.50
N HIS A 41 -11.78 -5.55 15.83
CA HIS A 41 -12.86 -6.50 15.64
C HIS A 41 -14.11 -6.11 16.45
N GLY A 42 -15.20 -5.76 15.73
CA GLY A 42 -16.46 -5.33 16.33
C GLY A 42 -16.63 -3.82 16.44
N GLU A 43 -15.60 -3.04 16.13
CA GLU A 43 -15.66 -1.58 16.06
C GLU A 43 -16.12 -1.10 14.67
N GLN A 44 -16.73 0.08 14.63
CA GLN A 44 -17.11 0.78 13.38
C GLN A 44 -16.73 2.26 13.49
N VAL A 45 -15.42 2.53 13.51
CA VAL A 45 -14.85 3.88 13.71
C VAL A 45 -14.61 4.55 12.36
N GLN A 46 -13.90 3.89 11.45
CA GLN A 46 -13.56 4.38 10.11
C GLN A 46 -14.65 4.05 9.10
N TRP A 47 -15.16 2.81 9.09
CA TRP A 47 -16.19 2.40 8.13
C TRP A 47 -17.59 2.72 8.65
N LYS A 48 -18.29 3.65 7.99
CA LYS A 48 -19.63 4.14 8.39
C LYS A 48 -20.75 3.75 7.43
N GLY A 49 -20.47 2.87 6.48
CA GLY A 49 -21.44 2.42 5.47
C GLY A 49 -20.97 2.67 4.03
N PRO A 50 -21.79 2.24 3.04
CA PRO A 50 -21.40 2.16 1.63
C PRO A 50 -20.88 3.49 1.07
N MET A 51 -19.78 3.41 0.31
CA MET A 51 -19.08 4.57 -0.26
C MET A 51 -19.86 5.22 -1.41
N ASP A 52 -20.79 4.48 -2.03
CA ASP A 52 -21.72 4.98 -3.04
C ASP A 52 -23.13 4.41 -2.85
N LYS A 53 -24.10 4.99 -3.56
CA LYS A 53 -25.51 4.60 -3.47
C LYS A 53 -25.82 3.24 -4.10
N GLU A 54 -24.92 2.75 -4.94
CA GLU A 54 -25.10 1.55 -5.77
C GLU A 54 -24.30 0.35 -5.22
N ASN A 55 -23.56 0.55 -4.13
CA ASN A 55 -22.71 -0.44 -3.48
C ASN A 55 -21.72 -1.09 -4.45
N HIS A 56 -21.11 -0.29 -5.33
CA HIS A 56 -20.11 -0.77 -6.28
C HIS A 56 -18.77 -1.03 -5.57
N THR A 57 -18.71 -2.18 -4.89
CA THR A 57 -17.52 -3.02 -4.69
C THR A 57 -16.23 -2.35 -4.22
N LEU A 58 -16.30 -1.43 -3.27
CA LEU A 58 -15.12 -0.89 -2.59
C LEU A 58 -15.32 -0.90 -1.06
N LEU A 59 -15.80 -2.03 -0.53
CA LEU A 59 -15.87 -2.23 0.92
C LEU A 59 -14.44 -2.34 1.46
N PRO A 60 -14.08 -1.60 2.53
CA PRO A 60 -12.84 -1.81 3.25
C PRO A 60 -12.72 -3.27 3.68
N THR A 61 -11.52 -3.83 3.55
CA THR A 61 -11.24 -5.23 3.90
C THR A 61 -10.17 -5.29 4.97
N GLN A 62 -10.31 -6.29 5.84
CA GLN A 62 -9.29 -6.61 6.83
C GLN A 62 -8.05 -7.18 6.13
N PRO A 63 -6.85 -6.99 6.69
CA PRO A 63 -5.63 -7.56 6.14
C PRO A 63 -5.72 -9.10 6.07
N PRO A 64 -5.07 -9.74 5.08
CA PRO A 64 -5.15 -11.20 4.92
C PRO A 64 -4.51 -11.94 6.10
N HIS A 65 -5.10 -13.08 6.48
CA HIS A 65 -4.60 -13.92 7.58
C HIS A 65 -3.34 -14.71 7.19
N ASN A 66 -2.18 -14.04 7.16
CA ASN A 66 -0.88 -14.69 6.97
C ASN A 66 0.18 -14.12 7.93
N GLN A 67 1.31 -14.83 8.04
CA GLN A 67 2.36 -14.52 9.01
C GLN A 67 2.90 -13.08 8.92
N ILE A 68 2.94 -12.48 7.72
CA ILE A 68 3.47 -11.12 7.53
C ILE A 68 2.49 -10.09 8.11
N TYR A 69 1.18 -10.25 7.86
CA TYR A 69 0.15 -9.30 8.32
C TYR A 69 -0.33 -9.53 9.76
N GLN A 70 0.05 -10.65 10.38
CA GLN A 70 -0.24 -10.92 11.79
C GLN A 70 0.82 -10.32 12.75
N GLN A 71 1.92 -9.77 12.22
CA GLN A 71 2.90 -9.09 13.05
C GLN A 71 2.30 -7.82 13.64
N SER A 72 2.48 -7.63 14.95
CA SER A 72 2.02 -6.44 15.67
C SER A 72 3.15 -5.82 16.48
N TRP A 73 3.09 -4.50 16.66
CA TRP A 73 4.06 -3.72 17.42
C TRP A 73 3.35 -2.77 18.39
N PRO A 74 2.63 -3.30 19.40
CA PRO A 74 1.81 -2.49 20.30
C PRO A 74 2.64 -1.51 21.15
N ASP A 75 3.88 -1.87 21.48
CA ASP A 75 4.76 -1.06 22.32
C ASP A 75 5.64 -0.08 21.53
N TYR A 76 5.44 0.02 20.21
CA TYR A 76 6.20 0.97 19.40
C TYR A 76 5.77 2.41 19.73
N PRO A 77 6.67 3.28 20.22
CA PRO A 77 6.29 4.59 20.67
C PRO A 77 5.82 5.43 19.49
N LEU A 78 4.60 5.98 19.59
CA LEU A 78 4.14 6.96 18.62
C LEU A 78 5.02 8.21 18.69
N PRO A 79 5.31 8.88 17.56
CA PRO A 79 6.09 10.11 17.53
C PRO A 79 5.56 11.15 18.53
N ALA A 80 6.48 11.78 19.27
CA ALA A 80 6.13 12.81 20.26
C ALA A 80 5.38 14.00 19.64
N ASN A 81 5.62 14.27 18.36
CA ASN A 81 5.05 15.38 17.60
C ASN A 81 3.68 15.06 16.94
N ARG A 82 3.08 13.89 17.18
CA ARG A 82 1.81 13.48 16.54
C ARG A 82 0.63 14.40 16.82
N HIS A 83 0.66 15.11 17.95
CA HIS A 83 -0.36 16.08 18.36
C HIS A 83 0.14 17.54 18.28
N GLN A 84 1.34 17.75 17.75
CA GLN A 84 1.94 19.07 17.66
C GLN A 84 1.19 19.89 16.58
N PRO A 85 0.73 21.11 16.90
CA PRO A 85 0.08 22.01 15.94
C PRO A 85 0.89 22.23 14.66
N LEU A 86 0.20 22.47 13.55
CA LEU A 86 0.86 22.74 12.26
C LEU A 86 1.57 24.09 12.23
N ASP A 87 1.20 25.01 13.10
CA ASP A 87 1.69 26.38 13.22
C ASP A 87 2.69 26.60 14.37
N GLU A 88 3.13 25.53 15.04
CA GLU A 88 4.09 25.63 16.14
C GLU A 88 5.47 26.14 15.66
N PRO A 89 6.17 26.97 16.46
CA PRO A 89 7.52 27.43 16.15
C PRO A 89 8.47 26.27 15.79
N GLY A 90 9.18 26.41 14.66
CA GLY A 90 10.11 25.38 14.16
C GLY A 90 9.55 24.49 13.04
N ARG A 91 8.25 24.61 12.69
CA ARG A 91 7.68 23.95 11.51
C ARG A 91 7.75 24.86 10.26
N PRO A 92 7.99 24.30 9.07
CA PRO A 92 7.81 25.04 7.82
C PRO A 92 6.36 25.54 7.69
N ALA A 93 6.18 26.75 7.16
CA ALA A 93 4.85 27.27 6.92
C ALA A 93 4.08 26.37 5.94
N ALA A 94 2.92 25.86 6.34
CA ALA A 94 1.97 25.21 5.43
C ALA A 94 1.22 26.26 4.61
N HIS A 95 0.78 25.90 3.39
CA HIS A 95 -0.12 26.75 2.61
C HIS A 95 -1.41 26.99 3.40
N LYS A 96 -1.90 28.23 3.37
CA LYS A 96 -3.20 28.64 3.94
C LYS A 96 -4.23 28.77 2.84
#